data_AF-A0A848SMX1-F1
#
_entry.id   AF-A0A848SMX1-F1
#
_cell.length_a   1.000
_cell.length_b   1.000
_cell.length_c   1.000
_cell.angle_alpha   90.00
_cell.angle_beta   90.00
_cell.angle_gamma   90.00
#
_symmetry.space_group_name_H-M   'P 1'
#
loop_
_entity.id
_entity.type
_entity.pdbx_description
1 polymer ?
#
loop_
_entity_poly.entity_id
_entity_poly.type
_entity_poly.pdbx_seq_one_letter_code
_entity_poly.pdbx_strand_id
1 'polypeptide(L)'
;MDESVGAAVRAVLLAAEPRDKVFAARCAARNWRLGRLDHRFDVAMPGRPARPDLPELLAPSQMPRRGRGGTERGRIAMLHALAHIEFAAIDLAFDLIGRFGGEFPREFVDDWMRVGAEEAMHFALLDRRLRSLGSHYGALPAHDGLWEAAEETAHDAAARLAIVPMV
;
A
#
# COMPACT_ATOMS: atom_id res chain seq x y z
N MET A 1 -5.25 22.40 -15.80
CA MET A 1 -6.08 21.34 -15.20
C MET A 1 -5.38 21.04 -13.90
N ASP A 2 -5.86 21.67 -12.83
CA ASP A 2 -5.20 21.61 -11.53
C ASP A 2 -5.72 20.35 -10.84
N GLU A 3 -4.95 19.28 -10.95
CA GLU A 3 -5.25 17.99 -10.34
C GLU A 3 -5.06 18.10 -8.82
N SER A 4 -6.03 17.68 -8.02
CA SER A 4 -5.93 17.75 -6.56
C SER A 4 -5.15 16.56 -5.99
N VAL A 5 -4.53 16.74 -4.82
CA VAL A 5 -3.97 15.63 -4.03
C VAL A 5 -5.02 14.54 -3.81
N GLY A 6 -6.25 14.93 -3.44
CA GLY A 6 -7.35 13.97 -3.26
C GLY A 6 -7.63 13.13 -4.50
N ALA A 7 -7.68 13.74 -5.69
CA ALA A 7 -7.91 13.01 -6.94
C ALA A 7 -6.77 12.01 -7.25
N ALA A 8 -5.52 12.44 -7.11
CA ALA A 8 -4.36 11.59 -7.33
C ALA A 8 -4.32 10.41 -6.34
N VAL A 9 -4.56 10.67 -5.06
CA VAL A 9 -4.62 9.65 -4.00
C VAL A 9 -5.74 8.63 -4.27
N ARG A 10 -6.94 9.12 -4.61
CA ARG A 10 -8.07 8.24 -4.95
C ARG A 10 -7.74 7.34 -6.14
N ALA A 11 -7.00 7.83 -7.13
CA ALA A 11 -6.57 7.02 -8.26
C ALA A 11 -5.62 5.88 -7.83
N VAL A 12 -4.73 6.12 -6.86
CA VAL A 12 -3.88 5.06 -6.28
C VAL A 12 -4.75 3.99 -5.59
N LEU A 13 -5.68 4.43 -4.74
CA LEU A 13 -6.55 3.51 -4.00
C LEU A 13 -7.52 2.73 -4.90
N LEU A 14 -7.86 3.24 -6.09
CA LEU A 14 -8.71 2.53 -7.05
C LEU A 14 -7.94 1.63 -8.03
N ALA A 15 -6.60 1.69 -8.04
CA ALA A 15 -5.80 0.83 -8.89
C ALA A 15 -5.73 -0.58 -8.29
N ALA A 16 -6.45 -1.55 -8.87
CA ALA A 16 -6.41 -2.94 -8.42
C ALA A 16 -5.08 -3.62 -8.76
N GLU A 17 -4.65 -3.51 -10.02
CA GLU A 17 -3.50 -4.24 -10.51
C GLU A 17 -2.18 -3.74 -9.89
N PRO A 18 -1.29 -4.64 -9.42
CA PRO A 18 -0.11 -4.20 -8.66
C PRO A 18 0.80 -3.24 -9.43
N ARG A 19 0.97 -3.48 -10.73
CA ARG A 19 1.77 -2.61 -11.60
C ARG A 19 1.17 -1.21 -11.71
N ASP A 20 -0.15 -1.12 -11.84
CA ASP A 20 -0.86 0.14 -12.01
C ASP A 20 -0.87 0.92 -10.70
N LYS A 21 -1.05 0.24 -9.55
CA LYS A 21 -0.96 0.86 -8.23
C LYS A 21 0.42 1.44 -7.97
N VAL A 22 1.49 0.67 -8.23
CA VAL A 22 2.87 1.14 -8.12
C VAL A 22 3.12 2.36 -9.01
N PHE A 23 2.63 2.32 -10.26
CA PHE A 23 2.78 3.44 -11.17
C PHE A 23 2.04 4.68 -10.68
N ALA A 24 0.78 4.52 -10.25
CA ALA A 24 -0.05 5.61 -9.73
C ALA A 24 0.58 6.23 -8.47
N ALA A 25 1.02 5.42 -7.51
CA ALA A 25 1.68 5.88 -6.28
C ALA A 25 2.92 6.73 -6.59
N ARG A 26 3.81 6.23 -7.45
CA ARG A 26 5.02 6.96 -7.84
C ARG A 26 4.71 8.21 -8.67
N CYS A 27 3.66 8.18 -9.48
CA CYS A 27 3.22 9.34 -10.26
C CYS A 27 2.68 10.44 -9.35
N ALA A 28 1.82 10.08 -8.38
CA ALA A 28 1.26 11.00 -7.39
C ALA A 28 2.36 11.68 -6.58
N ALA A 29 3.28 10.90 -5.99
CA ALA A 29 4.39 11.46 -5.22
C ALA A 29 5.31 12.35 -6.07
N ARG A 30 5.59 11.98 -7.32
CA ARG A 30 6.36 12.81 -8.24
C ARG A 30 5.64 14.12 -8.56
N ASN A 31 4.36 14.07 -8.89
CA ASN A 31 3.59 15.25 -9.24
C ASN A 31 3.44 16.20 -8.04
N TRP A 32 3.23 15.65 -6.84
CA TRP A 32 3.24 16.41 -5.58
C TRP A 32 4.56 17.14 -5.36
N ARG A 33 5.69 16.43 -5.44
CA ARG A 33 7.03 16.99 -5.27
C ARG A 33 7.35 18.09 -6.30
N LEU A 34 6.79 17.98 -7.49
CA LEU A 34 6.95 18.98 -8.56
C LEU A 34 5.96 20.15 -8.47
N GLY A 35 5.13 20.21 -7.42
CA GLY A 35 4.12 21.26 -7.24
C GLY A 35 3.00 21.21 -8.28
N ARG A 36 2.74 20.03 -8.86
CA ARG A 36 1.71 19.84 -9.90
C ARG A 36 0.36 19.42 -9.35
N LEU A 37 0.27 19.16 -8.05
CA LEU A 37 -0.97 18.82 -7.38
C LEU A 37 -1.34 19.93 -6.38
N ASP A 38 -2.58 20.37 -6.45
CA ASP A 38 -3.12 21.32 -5.47
C ASP A 38 -3.36 20.60 -4.14
N HIS A 39 -3.03 21.28 -3.03
CA HIS A 39 -3.29 20.79 -1.67
C HIS A 39 -4.79 20.87 -1.34
N ARG A 40 -5.56 19.98 -1.96
CA ARG A 40 -7.03 19.91 -1.92
C ARG A 40 -7.49 18.46 -1.79
N PHE A 41 -8.52 18.26 -0.99
CA PHE A 41 -9.11 16.96 -0.65
C PHE A 41 -10.62 16.99 -0.93
N ASP A 42 -10.96 17.13 -2.20
CA ASP A 42 -12.30 17.43 -2.71
C ASP A 42 -13.02 16.19 -3.29
N VAL A 43 -12.46 15.00 -3.08
CA VAL A 43 -13.05 13.73 -3.51
C VAL A 43 -13.11 12.75 -2.34
N ALA A 44 -14.19 11.96 -2.29
CA ALA A 44 -14.35 10.94 -1.25
C ALA A 44 -13.41 9.75 -1.51
N MET A 45 -12.72 9.31 -0.46
CA MET A 45 -11.93 8.07 -0.48
C MET A 45 -12.84 6.84 -0.51
N PRO A 46 -12.44 5.75 -1.19
CA PRO A 46 -13.19 4.50 -1.12
C PRO A 46 -13.18 3.94 0.32
N GLY A 47 -14.16 3.07 0.64
CA GLY A 47 -14.17 2.38 1.93
C GLY A 47 -12.96 1.46 2.13
N ARG A 48 -12.49 0.86 1.03
CA ARG A 48 -11.30 0.01 0.95
C ARG A 48 -10.60 0.22 -0.41
N PRO A 49 -9.26 0.12 -0.49
CA PRO A 49 -8.53 0.10 -1.74
C PRO A 49 -8.96 -1.06 -2.62
N ALA A 50 -8.93 -0.85 -3.93
CA ALA A 50 -9.09 -1.89 -4.92
C ALA A 50 -7.95 -2.90 -4.83
N ARG A 51 -8.26 -4.16 -5.13
CA ARG A 51 -7.34 -5.29 -5.05
C ARG A 51 -7.41 -6.15 -6.30
N PRO A 52 -6.29 -6.78 -6.66
CA PRO A 52 -6.28 -7.83 -7.69
C PRO A 52 -6.99 -9.09 -7.17
N ASP A 53 -7.33 -10.00 -8.08
CA ASP A 53 -7.96 -11.30 -7.75
C ASP A 53 -7.06 -12.21 -6.88
N LEU A 54 -5.73 -12.00 -6.94
CA LEU A 54 -4.72 -12.73 -6.18
C LEU A 54 -3.75 -11.77 -5.49
N PRO A 55 -3.25 -12.07 -4.27
CA PRO A 55 -3.32 -13.36 -3.56
C PRO A 55 -4.69 -13.65 -2.95
N GLU A 56 -5.01 -14.94 -2.78
CA GLU A 56 -6.11 -15.37 -1.92
C GLU A 56 -5.87 -14.86 -0.49
N LEU A 57 -6.88 -14.19 0.08
CA LEU A 57 -6.82 -13.65 1.43
C LEU A 57 -7.47 -14.62 2.40
N LEU A 58 -6.66 -15.19 3.28
CA LEU A 58 -7.08 -16.15 4.30
C LEU A 58 -7.07 -15.50 5.67
N ALA A 59 -7.93 -16.00 6.56
CA ALA A 59 -7.84 -15.65 7.98
C ALA A 59 -6.46 -16.08 8.54
N PRO A 60 -5.90 -15.37 9.54
CA PRO A 60 -4.61 -15.73 10.13
C PRO A 60 -4.54 -17.19 10.63
N SER A 61 -5.66 -17.74 11.11
CA SER A 61 -5.78 -19.14 11.56
C SER A 61 -5.73 -20.17 10.45
N GLN A 62 -5.96 -19.77 9.20
CA GLN A 62 -5.95 -20.61 8.00
C GLN A 62 -4.64 -20.47 7.20
N MET A 63 -3.73 -19.58 7.61
CA MET A 63 -2.47 -19.38 6.91
C MET A 63 -1.57 -20.63 6.95
N PRO A 64 -0.94 -21.01 5.83
CA PRO A 64 -0.01 -22.13 5.80
C PRO A 64 1.13 -21.95 6.80
N ARG A 65 1.53 -23.05 7.47
CA ARG A 65 2.68 -23.01 8.38
C ARG A 65 3.94 -22.58 7.63
N ARG A 66 4.65 -21.60 8.18
CA ARG A 66 5.94 -21.14 7.64
C ARG A 66 6.95 -22.30 7.70
N GLY A 67 7.51 -22.65 6.55
CA GLY A 67 8.58 -23.65 6.45
C GLY A 67 9.90 -23.13 7.03
N ARG A 68 10.93 -23.99 7.10
CA ARG A 68 12.28 -23.56 7.53
C ARG A 68 12.85 -22.53 6.55
N GLY A 69 13.32 -21.39 7.07
CA GLY A 69 13.81 -20.23 6.29
C GLY A 69 15.05 -20.47 5.42
N GLY A 70 15.67 -21.65 5.48
CA GLY A 70 16.83 -22.03 4.66
C GLY A 70 16.49 -22.69 3.32
N THR A 71 15.22 -23.03 3.07
CA THR A 71 14.80 -23.65 1.80
C THR A 71 14.38 -22.60 0.78
N GLU A 72 14.49 -22.91 -0.52
CA GLU A 72 14.02 -22.02 -1.59
C GLU A 72 12.53 -21.68 -1.46
N ARG A 73 11.69 -22.69 -1.18
CA ARG A 73 10.26 -22.49 -0.88
C ARG A 73 10.04 -21.56 0.32
N GLY A 74 10.83 -21.69 1.37
CA GLY A 74 10.78 -20.80 2.54
C GLY A 74 11.16 -19.35 2.19
N ARG A 75 12.19 -19.17 1.35
CA ARG A 75 12.60 -17.86 0.84
C ARG A 75 11.53 -17.22 -0.04
N ILE A 76 10.90 -17.98 -0.95
CA ILE A 76 9.79 -17.50 -1.77
C ILE A 76 8.62 -17.06 -0.90
N ALA A 77 8.24 -17.85 0.11
CA ALA A 77 7.17 -17.50 1.04
C ALA A 77 7.47 -16.22 1.84
N MET A 78 8.72 -16.05 2.29
CA MET A 78 9.13 -14.84 2.99
C MET A 78 9.09 -13.60 2.08
N LEU A 79 9.63 -13.70 0.87
CA LEU A 79 9.62 -12.59 -0.10
C LEU A 79 8.20 -12.23 -0.53
N HIS A 80 7.32 -13.21 -0.70
CA HIS A 80 5.91 -12.97 -1.02
C HIS A 80 5.18 -12.28 0.12
N ALA A 81 5.40 -12.72 1.36
CA ALA A 81 4.82 -12.07 2.54
C ALA A 81 5.30 -10.61 2.68
N LEU A 82 6.60 -10.35 2.47
CA LEU A 82 7.13 -8.98 2.45
C LEU A 82 6.48 -8.17 1.33
N ALA A 83 6.39 -8.70 0.11
CA ALA A 83 5.72 -8.00 -0.99
C ALA A 83 4.26 -7.67 -0.64
N HIS A 84 3.55 -8.55 0.06
CA HIS A 84 2.18 -8.26 0.52
C HIS A 84 2.13 -7.13 1.56
N ILE A 85 3.08 -7.10 2.48
CA ILE A 85 3.21 -6.01 3.46
C ILE A 85 3.47 -4.68 2.74
N GLU A 86 4.42 -4.62 1.80
CA GLU A 86 4.70 -3.40 1.04
C GLU A 86 3.48 -2.93 0.24
N PHE A 87 2.76 -3.87 -0.38
CA PHE A 87 1.55 -3.54 -1.14
C PHE A 87 0.46 -2.93 -0.25
N ALA A 88 0.25 -3.48 0.94
CA ALA A 88 -0.66 -2.94 1.93
C ALA A 88 -0.18 -1.58 2.48
N ALA A 89 1.13 -1.38 2.61
CA ALA A 89 1.71 -0.13 3.09
C ALA A 89 1.51 1.03 2.11
N ILE A 90 1.54 0.77 0.79
CA ILE A 90 1.09 1.75 -0.23
C ILE A 90 -0.34 2.19 0.07
N ASP A 91 -1.25 1.23 0.23
CA ASP A 91 -2.66 1.51 0.49
C ASP A 91 -2.86 2.33 1.77
N LEU A 92 -2.16 1.98 2.85
CA LEU A 92 -2.23 2.70 4.11
C LEU A 92 -1.71 4.13 3.99
N ALA A 93 -0.55 4.34 3.35
CA ALA A 93 0.02 5.66 3.16
C ALA A 93 -0.93 6.59 2.37
N PHE A 94 -1.49 6.10 1.27
CA PHE A 94 -2.42 6.87 0.46
C PHE A 94 -3.78 7.05 1.13
N ASP A 95 -4.28 6.08 1.90
CA ASP A 95 -5.50 6.25 2.71
C ASP A 95 -5.35 7.36 3.76
N LEU A 96 -4.20 7.42 4.43
CA LEU A 96 -3.89 8.47 5.40
C LEU A 96 -3.88 9.87 4.76
N ILE A 97 -3.21 10.02 3.61
CA ILE A 97 -3.22 11.29 2.87
C ILE A 97 -4.66 11.66 2.51
N GLY A 98 -5.41 10.73 1.93
CA GLY A 98 -6.74 10.99 1.42
C GLY A 98 -7.76 11.37 2.48
N ARG A 99 -7.64 10.80 3.69
CA ARG A 99 -8.57 11.05 4.80
C ARG A 99 -8.16 12.23 5.67
N PHE A 100 -6.87 12.39 5.96
CA PHE A 100 -6.40 13.33 6.98
C PHE A 100 -5.57 14.47 6.42
N GLY A 101 -5.14 14.43 5.17
CA GLY A 101 -4.24 15.45 4.63
C GLY A 101 -4.78 16.88 4.69
N GLY A 102 -6.11 17.07 4.68
CA GLY A 102 -6.74 18.37 4.86
C GLY A 102 -6.81 18.88 6.31
N GLU A 103 -6.60 17.99 7.28
CA GLU A 103 -6.66 18.29 8.72
C GLU A 103 -5.26 18.58 9.31
N PHE A 104 -4.20 18.20 8.59
CA PHE A 104 -2.82 18.32 9.03
C PHE A 104 -2.03 19.33 8.18
N PRO A 105 -0.86 19.81 8.67
CA PRO A 105 0.06 20.62 7.87
C PRO A 105 0.48 19.91 6.57
N ARG A 106 0.91 20.70 5.58
CA ARG A 106 1.34 20.19 4.26
C ARG A 106 2.42 19.12 4.36
N GLU A 107 3.29 19.24 5.37
CA GLU A 107 4.38 18.31 5.68
C GLU A 107 3.88 16.88 5.91
N PHE A 108 2.67 16.71 6.45
CA PHE A 108 2.03 15.40 6.57
C PHE A 108 1.88 14.72 5.21
N VAL A 109 1.41 15.46 4.20
CA VAL A 109 1.29 14.96 2.82
C VAL A 109 2.67 14.73 2.21
N ASP A 110 3.65 15.60 2.48
CA ASP A 110 5.03 15.40 2.03
C ASP A 110 5.61 14.07 2.52
N ASP A 111 5.48 13.79 3.82
CA ASP A 111 6.02 12.57 4.44
C ASP A 111 5.30 11.31 3.92
N TRP A 112 3.97 11.31 3.88
CA TRP A 112 3.22 10.14 3.43
C TRP A 112 3.33 9.89 1.92
N MET A 113 3.48 10.93 1.10
CA MET A 113 3.79 10.78 -0.33
C MET A 113 5.15 10.12 -0.53
N ARG A 114 6.14 10.44 0.31
CA ARG A 114 7.45 9.77 0.31
C ARG A 114 7.30 8.30 0.69
N VAL A 115 6.68 8.01 1.84
CA VAL A 115 6.48 6.63 2.32
C VAL A 115 5.76 5.80 1.25
N GLY A 116 4.60 6.24 0.75
CA GLY A 116 3.86 5.50 -0.28
C GLY A 116 4.66 5.24 -1.57
N ALA A 117 5.57 6.15 -1.95
CA ALA A 117 6.44 5.94 -3.11
C ALA A 117 7.62 4.99 -2.84
N GLU A 118 8.13 4.95 -1.60
CA GLU A 118 9.16 4.04 -1.13
C GLU A 118 8.62 2.60 -1.07
N GLU A 119 7.44 2.40 -0.48
CA GLU A 119 6.83 1.06 -0.42
C GLU A 119 6.43 0.55 -1.81
N ALA A 120 6.01 1.45 -2.72
CA ALA A 120 5.82 1.09 -4.13
C ALA A 120 7.12 0.64 -4.81
N MET A 121 8.27 1.20 -4.42
CA MET A 121 9.57 0.75 -4.89
C MET A 121 9.96 -0.60 -4.27
N HIS A 122 9.80 -0.76 -2.96
CA HIS A 122 10.10 -2.00 -2.24
C HIS A 122 9.29 -3.17 -2.80
N PHE A 123 7.98 -2.97 -2.97
CA PHE A 123 7.10 -3.94 -3.63
C PHE A 123 7.64 -4.35 -5.00
N ALA A 124 7.98 -3.39 -5.86
CA ALA A 124 8.46 -3.67 -7.21
C ALA A 124 9.78 -4.46 -7.23
N LEU A 125 10.68 -4.20 -6.28
CA LEU A 125 11.92 -4.95 -6.11
C LEU A 125 11.65 -6.39 -5.65
N LEU A 126 10.72 -6.57 -4.71
CA LEU A 126 10.33 -7.88 -4.20
C LEU A 126 9.62 -8.73 -5.26
N ASP A 127 8.64 -8.18 -6.00
CA ASP A 127 7.97 -8.91 -7.09
C ASP A 127 8.96 -9.29 -8.20
N ARG A 128 9.88 -8.38 -8.55
CA ARG A 128 10.97 -8.71 -9.49
C ARG A 128 11.84 -9.86 -8.95
N ARG A 129 12.14 -9.87 -7.66
CA ARG A 129 12.92 -10.95 -7.04
C ARG A 129 12.15 -12.27 -7.04
N LEU A 130 10.86 -12.26 -6.76
CA LEU A 130 9.98 -13.44 -6.85
C LEU A 130 9.99 -14.02 -8.26
N ARG A 131 9.84 -13.18 -9.29
CA ARG A 131 9.91 -13.60 -10.71
C ARG A 131 11.24 -14.25 -11.06
N SER A 132 12.35 -13.75 -10.52
CA SER A 132 13.67 -14.35 -10.73
C SER A 132 13.82 -15.74 -10.10
N LEU A 133 12.94 -16.09 -9.15
CA LEU A 133 12.88 -17.39 -8.48
C LEU A 133 11.74 -18.28 -9.03
N GLY A 134 11.15 -17.93 -10.17
CA GLY A 134 10.04 -18.70 -10.76
C GLY A 134 8.70 -18.55 -10.05
N SER A 135 8.52 -17.52 -9.20
CA SER A 135 7.29 -17.20 -8.50
C SER A 135 6.80 -15.78 -8.87
N HIS A 136 5.74 -15.28 -8.23
CA HIS A 136 5.23 -13.93 -8.41
C HIS A 136 4.38 -13.49 -7.21
N TYR A 137 4.16 -12.19 -7.04
CA TYR A 137 3.13 -11.71 -6.12
C TYR A 137 1.77 -12.27 -6.51
N GLY A 138 1.03 -12.82 -5.54
CA GLY A 138 -0.22 -13.56 -5.78
C GLY A 138 -0.08 -15.08 -5.85
N ALA A 139 1.14 -15.63 -5.99
CA ALA A 139 1.36 -17.08 -6.11
C ALA A 139 1.12 -17.88 -4.82
N LEU A 140 1.07 -17.20 -3.67
CA LEU A 140 0.81 -17.75 -2.35
C LEU A 140 -0.33 -16.96 -1.68
N PRO A 141 -1.09 -17.55 -0.76
CA PRO A 141 -2.09 -16.82 -0.01
C PRO A 141 -1.43 -15.79 0.92
N ALA A 142 -2.20 -14.77 1.28
CA ALA A 142 -1.83 -13.75 2.24
C ALA A 142 -2.97 -13.54 3.26
N HIS A 143 -2.76 -12.68 4.25
CA HIS A 143 -3.79 -12.31 5.21
C HIS A 143 -3.94 -10.79 5.23
N ASP A 144 -5.10 -10.32 5.66
CA ASP A 144 -5.46 -8.91 5.52
C ASP A 144 -5.29 -8.04 6.77
N GLY A 145 -4.66 -8.60 7.81
CA GLY A 145 -4.63 -8.00 9.15
C GLY A 145 -4.18 -6.53 9.22
N LEU A 146 -3.31 -6.06 8.34
CA LEU A 146 -2.92 -4.64 8.30
C LEU A 146 -4.07 -3.72 7.90
N TRP A 147 -4.86 -4.12 6.89
CA TRP A 147 -6.02 -3.33 6.47
C TRP A 147 -7.23 -3.53 7.41
N GLU A 148 -7.38 -4.71 8.01
CA GLU A 148 -8.42 -4.96 9.02
C GLU A 148 -8.23 -4.07 10.26
N ALA A 149 -7.02 -4.03 10.83
CA ALA A 149 -6.71 -3.15 11.98
C ALA A 149 -6.91 -1.67 11.65
N ALA A 150 -6.65 -1.34 10.39
CA ALA A 150 -6.88 -0.05 9.79
C ALA A 150 -8.38 0.33 9.72
N GLU A 151 -9.24 -0.58 9.27
CA GLU A 151 -10.70 -0.38 9.29
C GLU A 151 -11.25 -0.27 10.71
N GLU A 152 -10.75 -1.10 11.63
CA GLU A 152 -11.15 -1.09 13.04
C GLU A 152 -10.84 0.26 13.71
N THR A 153 -9.73 0.90 13.33
CA THR A 153 -9.29 2.19 13.86
C THR A 153 -9.79 3.41 13.06
N ALA A 154 -10.66 3.23 12.06
CA ALA A 154 -11.14 4.30 11.19
C ALA A 154 -11.87 5.45 11.91
N HIS A 155 -12.31 5.23 13.15
CA HIS A 155 -13.02 6.20 13.98
C HIS A 155 -12.09 7.13 14.78
N ASP A 156 -10.79 6.88 14.80
CA ASP A 156 -9.79 7.67 15.54
C ASP A 156 -8.53 7.85 14.66
N ALA A 157 -8.27 9.10 14.25
CA ALA A 157 -7.12 9.44 13.40
C ALA A 157 -5.77 9.06 14.02
N ALA A 158 -5.61 9.21 15.35
CA ALA A 158 -4.38 8.86 16.04
C ALA A 158 -4.20 7.34 16.09
N ALA A 159 -5.28 6.59 16.36
CA ALA A 159 -5.26 5.13 16.31
C ALA A 159 -4.94 4.63 14.89
N ARG A 160 -5.51 5.26 13.86
CA ARG A 160 -5.30 4.93 12.44
C ARG A 160 -3.84 5.11 12.01
N LEU A 161 -3.20 6.17 12.49
CA LEU A 161 -1.78 6.46 12.26
C LEU A 161 -0.86 5.44 12.95
N ALA A 162 -1.26 4.91 14.11
CA ALA A 162 -0.45 3.96 14.88
C ALA A 162 -0.38 2.55 14.27
N ILE A 163 -1.29 2.20 13.36
CA ILE A 163 -1.32 0.87 12.71
C ILE A 163 -0.27 0.75 11.61
N VAL A 164 0.22 1.87 11.07
CA VAL A 164 1.21 1.80 9.98
C VAL A 164 2.56 1.35 10.54
N PRO A 165 3.14 0.25 10.04
CA PRO A 165 4.47 -0.16 10.44
C PRO A 165 5.48 0.92 10.05
N MET A 166 6.06 1.59 11.05
CA MET A 166 7.18 2.52 10.84
C MET A 166 8.46 1.69 10.83
N VAL A 167 9.05 1.48 9.66
CA VAL A 167 10.35 0.77 9.48
C VAL A 167 11.45 1.73 9.04
#